data_AF-A0A8U8BCZ8-F1
#
_entry.id   AF-A0A8U8BCZ8-F1
#
_cell.length_a   1.000
_cell.length_b   1.000
_cell.length_c   1.000
_cell.angle_alpha   90.00
_cell.angle_beta   90.00
_cell.angle_gamma   90.00
#
_symmetry.space_group_name_H-M   'P 1'
#
loop_
_entity.id
_entity.type
_entity.pdbx_description
1 polymer ?
#
loop_
_entity_poly.entity_id
_entity_poly.type
_entity_poly.pdbx_seq_one_letter_code
_entity_poly.pdbx_strand_id
1 'polypeptide(L)'
;MLFFSTGRGKWDIFAFEWEDPNSGRRQKLWWTGLPQGFSESANLFEIRWEKDDEQKFEALKQKLVSAPALSLPALDKPFYLFVDIEKGVAHGVLAQDWGGSRKPVAYLSKLPDPVSRGWPTCIQAVAVTALLIAESKKLTFWGKIENIHPKLSKEYPEPKG
;
A
#
# COMPACT_ATOMS: atom_id res chain seq x y z
N MET A 1 18.96 18.98 5.15
CA MET A 1 19.08 19.29 3.71
C MET A 1 20.09 18.30 3.14
N LEU A 2 19.71 17.44 2.20
CA LEU A 2 20.62 16.43 1.63
C LEU A 2 21.27 17.01 0.36
N PHE A 3 22.60 16.94 0.29
CA PHE A 3 23.37 17.24 -0.91
C PHE A 3 24.07 15.96 -1.36
N PHE A 4 24.03 15.67 -2.65
CA PHE A 4 24.86 14.65 -3.29
C PHE A 4 25.93 15.37 -4.10
N SER A 5 27.20 15.18 -3.76
CA SER A 5 28.34 15.65 -4.57
C SER A 5 28.92 14.47 -5.32
N THR A 6 28.87 14.51 -6.65
CA THR A 6 29.46 13.49 -7.52
C THR A 6 30.92 13.84 -7.83
N GLY A 7 31.85 13.36 -7.01
CA GLY A 7 33.28 13.39 -7.27
C GLY A 7 33.83 11.97 -7.43
N ARG A 8 34.59 11.71 -8.49
CA ARG A 8 35.17 10.39 -8.78
C ARG A 8 36.16 9.99 -7.69
N GLY A 9 35.91 8.84 -7.05
CA GLY A 9 36.84 8.15 -6.18
C GLY A 9 36.34 8.06 -4.74
N LYS A 10 35.92 6.85 -4.35
CA LYS A 10 35.61 6.40 -2.98
C LYS A 10 34.36 7.04 -2.37
N TRP A 11 33.38 6.19 -2.07
CA TRP A 11 32.07 6.57 -1.53
C TRP A 11 32.19 7.04 -0.06
N ASP A 12 32.57 8.29 0.15
CA ASP A 12 32.45 8.91 1.47
C ASP A 12 31.01 9.44 1.65
N ILE A 13 30.14 8.56 2.16
CA ILE A 13 28.75 8.89 2.49
C ILE A 13 28.76 9.68 3.80
N PHE A 14 28.52 11.00 3.72
CA PHE A 14 28.44 11.89 4.88
C PHE A 14 27.12 11.65 5.65
N ALA A 15 27.17 11.32 6.95
CA ALA A 15 25.96 11.01 7.73
C ALA A 15 25.29 12.28 8.29
N PHE A 16 26.03 13.11 9.05
CA PHE A 16 25.63 14.45 9.51
C PHE A 16 26.77 15.08 10.35
N GLU A 17 26.79 16.40 10.44
CA GLU A 17 27.66 17.17 11.34
C GLU A 17 26.77 17.86 12.39
N TRP A 18 27.10 17.73 13.67
CA TRP A 18 26.34 18.31 14.77
C TRP A 18 27.26 19.08 15.72
N GLU A 19 26.76 20.17 16.27
CA GLU A 19 27.47 21.03 17.22
C GLU A 19 26.82 20.87 18.59
N ASP A 20 27.62 20.43 19.57
CA ASP A 20 27.13 20.17 20.92
C ASP A 20 26.70 21.47 21.61
N PRO A 21 25.43 21.64 22.02
CA PRO A 21 24.95 22.88 22.61
C PRO A 21 25.61 23.20 23.95
N ASN A 22 26.21 22.21 24.63
CA ASN A 22 26.88 22.43 25.91
C ASN A 22 28.38 22.71 25.76
N SER A 23 29.03 22.17 24.73
CA SER A 23 30.49 22.27 24.55
C SER A 23 30.93 23.12 23.35
N GLY A 24 29.99 23.49 22.47
CA GLY A 24 30.25 24.25 21.24
C GLY A 24 31.15 23.51 20.23
N ARG A 25 31.37 22.20 20.43
CA ARG A 25 32.25 21.42 19.57
C ARG A 25 31.46 20.81 18.43
N ARG A 26 31.92 21.07 17.20
CA ARG A 26 31.42 20.43 15.98
C ARG A 26 32.00 19.03 15.85
N GLN A 27 31.13 18.04 15.69
CA GLN A 27 31.49 16.64 15.49
C GLN A 27 30.86 16.11 14.21
N LYS A 28 31.64 15.32 13.47
CA LYS A 28 31.23 14.64 12.23
C LYS A 28 31.12 13.15 12.50
N LEU A 29 29.94 12.58 12.25
CA LEU A 29 29.70 11.14 12.40
C LEU A 29 29.70 10.45 11.02
N TRP A 30 30.35 9.29 10.97
CA TRP A 30 30.54 8.45 9.79
C TRP A 30 29.82 7.11 10.02
N TRP A 31 29.25 6.51 8.97
CA TRP A 31 28.40 5.31 9.12
C TRP A 31 29.14 4.02 9.50
N THR A 32 30.47 3.98 9.58
CA THR A 32 31.20 2.74 9.93
C THR A 32 31.65 2.63 11.40
N GLY A 33 31.15 3.48 12.28
CA GLY A 33 31.53 3.51 13.70
C GLY A 33 30.36 3.72 14.64
N LEU A 34 29.41 2.77 14.67
CA LEU A 34 28.43 2.70 15.73
C LEU A 34 29.17 2.43 17.06
N PRO A 35 28.92 3.20 18.14
CA PRO A 35 29.44 2.82 19.45
C PRO A 35 28.98 1.40 19.78
N GLN A 36 29.93 0.59 20.25
CA GLN A 36 29.69 -0.77 20.72
C GLN A 36 28.63 -0.70 21.84
N GLY A 37 27.38 -1.00 21.47
CA GLY A 37 26.19 -0.67 22.25
C GLY A 37 24.96 -0.34 21.39
N PHE A 38 25.13 -0.04 20.10
CA PHE A 38 24.01 0.12 19.16
C PHE A 38 23.74 -1.14 18.31
N SER A 39 24.45 -2.24 18.56
CA SER A 39 24.24 -3.52 17.86
C SER A 39 23.10 -4.38 18.43
N GLU A 40 22.38 -3.88 19.44
CA GLU A 40 21.11 -4.45 19.90
C GLU A 40 19.91 -3.61 19.43
N SER A 41 19.82 -3.37 18.12
CA SER A 41 18.52 -3.10 17.49
C SER A 41 17.90 -4.37 16.90
N ALA A 42 18.42 -5.54 17.26
CA ALA A 42 17.82 -6.83 16.94
C ALA A 42 16.62 -7.02 17.88
N ASN A 43 15.40 -6.90 17.33
CA ASN A 43 14.08 -7.03 18.01
C ASN A 43 13.44 -5.75 18.56
N LEU A 44 13.53 -4.61 17.87
CA LEU A 44 12.61 -3.49 18.16
C LEU A 44 11.13 -3.82 17.86
N PHE A 45 10.86 -4.94 17.19
CA PHE A 45 9.53 -5.50 17.02
C PHE A 45 9.58 -7.02 17.26
N GLU A 46 9.47 -7.44 18.52
CA GLU A 46 9.08 -8.82 18.83
C GLU A 46 7.68 -9.03 18.23
N ILE A 47 7.58 -9.73 17.10
CA ILE A 47 6.30 -10.06 16.48
C ILE A 47 5.64 -11.12 17.37
N ARG A 48 4.71 -10.69 18.22
CA ARG A 48 3.88 -11.60 19.04
C ARG A 48 2.74 -12.10 18.18
N TRP A 49 2.71 -13.41 17.96
CA TRP A 49 1.63 -14.09 17.26
C TRP A 49 0.62 -14.61 18.28
N GLU A 50 -0.56 -14.01 18.31
CA GLU A 50 -1.61 -14.38 19.25
C GLU A 50 -2.63 -15.34 18.63
N LYS A 51 -3.49 -15.92 19.47
CA LYS A 51 -4.56 -16.81 18.99
C LYS A 51 -5.51 -16.11 18.01
N ASP A 52 -5.74 -14.81 18.18
CA ASP A 52 -6.57 -14.01 17.28
C ASP A 52 -5.91 -13.83 15.90
N ASP A 53 -4.59 -13.69 15.86
CA ASP A 53 -3.83 -13.61 14.60
C ASP A 53 -3.90 -14.92 13.82
N GLU A 54 -3.75 -16.06 14.52
CA GLU A 54 -3.92 -17.39 13.92
C GLU A 54 -5.33 -17.55 13.33
N GLN A 55 -6.37 -17.14 14.07
CA GLN A 55 -7.75 -17.21 13.58
C GLN A 55 -7.97 -16.35 12.33
N LYS A 56 -7.45 -15.12 12.32
CA LYS A 56 -7.52 -14.23 11.15
C LYS A 56 -6.77 -14.81 9.95
N PHE A 57 -5.62 -15.41 10.20
CA PHE A 57 -4.81 -16.03 9.15
C PHE A 57 -5.52 -17.25 8.54
N GLU A 58 -6.10 -18.12 9.36
CA GLU A 58 -6.89 -19.25 8.88
C GLU A 58 -8.16 -18.81 8.14
N ALA A 59 -8.87 -17.80 8.64
CA ALA A 59 -10.01 -17.22 7.94
C ALA A 59 -9.61 -16.65 6.57
N LEU A 60 -8.42 -16.04 6.48
CA LEU A 60 -7.88 -15.54 5.22
C LEU A 60 -7.54 -16.69 4.26
N LYS A 61 -6.91 -17.76 4.73
CA LYS A 61 -6.63 -18.95 3.90
C LYS A 61 -7.92 -19.53 3.32
N GLN A 62 -8.95 -19.70 4.14
CA GLN A 62 -10.24 -20.21 3.70
C GLN A 62 -10.85 -19.31 2.62
N LYS A 63 -10.82 -17.99 2.82
CA LYS A 63 -11.30 -17.02 1.82
C LYS A 63 -10.51 -17.11 0.52
N LEU A 64 -9.19 -17.28 0.56
CA LEU A 64 -8.36 -17.41 -0.63
C LEU A 64 -8.63 -18.71 -1.40
N VAL A 65 -8.85 -19.83 -0.71
CA VAL A 65 -9.21 -21.11 -1.33
C VAL A 65 -10.60 -21.03 -1.97
N SER A 66 -11.55 -20.35 -1.33
CA SER A 66 -12.92 -20.17 -1.83
C SER A 66 -13.09 -19.05 -2.87
N ALA A 67 -12.03 -18.27 -3.14
CA ALA A 67 -12.14 -17.07 -3.94
C ALA A 67 -12.59 -17.41 -5.38
N PRO A 68 -13.53 -16.64 -5.96
CA PRO A 68 -13.98 -16.90 -7.32
C PRO A 68 -12.83 -16.73 -8.31
N ALA A 69 -12.82 -17.55 -9.35
CA ALA A 69 -11.83 -17.47 -10.41
C ALA A 69 -11.84 -16.07 -11.04
N LEU A 70 -10.67 -15.42 -11.04
CA LEU A 70 -10.47 -14.14 -11.67
C LEU A 70 -10.47 -14.31 -13.19
N SER A 71 -11.08 -13.35 -13.90
CA SER A 71 -11.02 -13.27 -15.35
C SER A 71 -9.72 -12.61 -15.80
N LEU A 72 -9.16 -13.09 -16.93
CA LEU A 72 -7.98 -12.46 -17.53
C LEU A 72 -8.35 -11.04 -18.02
N PRO A 73 -7.46 -10.05 -17.86
CA PRO A 73 -7.70 -8.70 -18.35
C PRO A 73 -7.74 -8.68 -19.88
N ALA A 74 -8.85 -8.24 -20.45
CA ALA A 74 -9.01 -8.04 -21.88
C ALA A 74 -8.81 -6.55 -22.23
N LEU A 75 -7.72 -6.19 -22.91
CA LEU A 75 -7.33 -4.80 -23.14
C LEU A 75 -8.21 -4.06 -24.16
N ASP A 76 -8.96 -4.81 -24.97
CA ASP A 76 -9.94 -4.31 -25.94
C ASP A 76 -11.24 -3.85 -25.30
N LYS A 77 -11.48 -4.22 -24.03
CA LYS A 77 -12.71 -3.91 -23.30
C LYS A 77 -12.50 -2.86 -22.21
N PRO A 78 -13.52 -2.05 -21.91
CA PRO A 78 -13.43 -1.10 -20.82
C PRO A 78 -13.35 -1.81 -19.46
N PHE A 79 -12.64 -1.19 -18.53
CA PHE A 79 -12.57 -1.63 -17.14
C PHE A 79 -13.52 -0.81 -16.25
N TYR A 80 -14.08 -1.47 -15.26
CA TYR A 80 -14.91 -0.89 -14.21
C TYR A 80 -14.18 -1.01 -12.88
N LEU A 81 -14.12 0.09 -12.13
CA LEU A 81 -13.48 0.12 -10.82
C LEU A 81 -14.52 0.47 -9.75
N PHE A 82 -14.72 -0.44 -8.81
CA PHE A 82 -15.52 -0.21 -7.61
C PHE A 82 -14.59 0.12 -6.46
N VAL A 83 -14.89 1.18 -5.72
CA VAL A 83 -14.04 1.67 -4.62
C VAL A 83 -14.84 1.72 -3.33
N ASP A 84 -14.23 1.23 -2.26
CA ASP A 84 -14.74 1.31 -0.90
C ASP A 84 -13.62 1.63 0.11
N ILE A 85 -14.02 2.18 1.26
CA ILE A 85 -13.13 2.48 2.37
C ILE A 85 -13.72 1.85 3.63
N GLU A 86 -13.01 0.87 4.19
CA GLU A 86 -13.41 0.26 5.45
C GLU A 86 -12.25 0.33 6.45
N LYS A 87 -12.52 0.82 7.67
CA LYS A 87 -11.52 0.93 8.76
C LYS A 87 -10.23 1.65 8.35
N GLY A 88 -10.33 2.62 7.45
CA GLY A 88 -9.20 3.39 6.93
C GLY A 88 -8.33 2.64 5.92
N VAL A 89 -8.77 1.48 5.41
CA VAL A 89 -8.15 0.74 4.32
C VAL A 89 -8.95 0.95 3.04
N ALA A 90 -8.27 1.22 1.94
CA ALA A 90 -8.85 1.30 0.62
C ALA A 90 -9.05 -0.10 0.05
N HIS A 91 -10.26 -0.40 -0.42
CA HIS A 91 -10.60 -1.62 -1.13
C HIS A 91 -11.09 -1.27 -2.53
N GLY A 92 -10.67 -2.05 -3.51
CA GLY A 92 -11.07 -1.88 -4.89
C GLY A 92 -11.36 -3.20 -5.58
N VAL A 93 -12.36 -3.22 -6.46
CA VAL A 93 -12.61 -4.36 -7.36
C VAL A 93 -12.52 -3.86 -8.79
N LEU A 94 -11.57 -4.40 -9.54
CA LEU A 94 -11.45 -4.17 -10.98
C LEU A 94 -12.25 -5.27 -11.69
N ALA A 95 -13.22 -4.90 -12.50
CA ALA A 95 -14.10 -5.83 -13.20
C ALA A 95 -14.24 -5.48 -14.68
N GLN A 96 -14.62 -6.47 -15.48
CA GLN A 96 -14.93 -6.32 -16.90
C GLN A 96 -16.20 -7.07 -17.26
N ASP A 97 -16.90 -6.60 -18.29
CA ASP A 97 -18.06 -7.30 -18.83
C ASP A 97 -17.63 -8.48 -19.71
N TRP A 98 -18.10 -9.66 -19.31
CA TRP A 98 -17.92 -10.91 -20.02
C TRP A 98 -19.28 -11.55 -20.28
N GLY A 99 -19.77 -11.46 -21.53
CA GLY A 99 -21.03 -12.09 -21.94
C GLY A 99 -22.25 -11.56 -21.16
N GLY A 100 -22.30 -10.26 -20.89
CA GLY A 100 -23.40 -9.63 -20.13
C GLY A 100 -23.30 -9.76 -18.61
N SER A 101 -22.23 -10.36 -18.08
CA SER A 101 -21.96 -10.43 -16.63
C SER A 101 -20.65 -9.72 -16.29
N ARG A 102 -20.65 -8.91 -15.23
CA ARG A 102 -19.42 -8.32 -14.67
C ARG A 102 -18.62 -9.40 -13.96
N LYS A 103 -17.42 -9.69 -14.45
CA LYS A 103 -16.47 -10.60 -13.80
C LYS A 103 -15.31 -9.83 -13.20
N PRO A 104 -14.83 -10.24 -12.02
CA PRO A 104 -13.70 -9.59 -11.39
C PRO A 104 -12.43 -10.00 -12.14
N VAL A 105 -11.58 -9.02 -12.39
CA VAL A 105 -10.24 -9.18 -12.97
C VAL A 105 -9.19 -9.12 -11.86
N ALA A 106 -9.39 -8.23 -10.88
CA ALA A 106 -8.50 -8.11 -9.73
C ALA A 106 -9.21 -7.53 -8.52
N TYR A 107 -8.76 -7.93 -7.33
CA TYR A 107 -9.06 -7.26 -6.07
C TYR A 107 -7.85 -6.44 -5.64
N LEU A 108 -8.09 -5.19 -5.23
CA LEU A 108 -7.08 -4.24 -4.80
C LEU A 108 -7.33 -3.89 -3.34
N SER A 109 -6.26 -3.86 -2.55
CA SER A 109 -6.30 -3.33 -1.19
C SER A 109 -5.03 -2.52 -0.92
N LYS A 110 -5.21 -1.31 -0.38
CA LYS A 110 -4.10 -0.43 -0.01
C LYS A 110 -4.42 0.30 1.29
N LEU A 111 -3.42 0.47 2.13
CA LEU A 111 -3.50 1.38 3.26
C LEU A 111 -3.14 2.79 2.76
N PRO A 112 -4.05 3.78 2.83
CA PRO A 112 -3.72 5.17 2.55
C PRO A 112 -2.70 5.68 3.56
N ASP A 113 -1.94 6.70 3.18
CA ASP A 113 -0.97 7.31 4.08
C ASP A 113 -1.65 7.85 5.36
N PRO A 114 -0.91 7.96 6.49
CA PRO A 114 -1.49 8.40 7.75
C PRO A 114 -2.20 9.76 7.70
N VAL A 115 -1.76 10.68 6.84
CA VAL A 115 -2.36 12.01 6.69
C VAL A 115 -3.72 11.89 6.03
N SER A 116 -3.78 11.18 4.90
CA SER A 116 -5.03 10.92 4.17
C SER A 116 -6.07 10.17 5.01
N ARG A 117 -5.63 9.31 5.95
CA ARG A 117 -6.54 8.62 6.89
C ARG A 117 -7.14 9.54 7.95
N GLY A 118 -6.53 10.69 8.21
CA GLY A 118 -7.05 11.71 9.13
C GLY A 118 -7.99 12.72 8.49
N TRP A 119 -8.23 12.65 7.18
CA TRP A 119 -9.09 13.59 6.46
C TRP A 119 -10.59 13.34 6.68
N PRO A 120 -11.45 14.36 6.47
CA PRO A 120 -12.90 14.17 6.42
C PRO A 120 -13.30 13.15 5.35
N THR A 121 -14.38 12.40 5.60
CA THR A 121 -14.80 11.24 4.79
C THR A 121 -14.90 11.52 3.29
N CYS A 122 -15.43 12.68 2.90
CA CYS A 122 -15.56 13.05 1.48
C CYS A 122 -14.20 13.26 0.80
N ILE A 123 -13.23 13.88 1.47
CA ILE A 123 -11.89 14.11 0.95
C ILE A 123 -11.10 12.80 0.95
N GLN A 124 -11.25 11.99 2.00
CA GLN A 124 -10.66 10.66 2.08
C GLN A 124 -11.16 9.74 0.96
N ALA A 125 -12.46 9.80 0.62
CA ALA A 125 -13.05 9.08 -0.51
C ALA A 125 -12.38 9.43 -1.84
N VAL A 126 -12.13 10.71 -2.10
CA VAL A 126 -11.43 11.17 -3.31
C VAL A 126 -9.98 10.66 -3.32
N ALA A 127 -9.27 10.77 -2.20
CA ALA A 127 -7.88 10.33 -2.07
C ALA A 127 -7.71 8.82 -2.34
N VAL A 128 -8.56 8.02 -1.72
CA VAL A 128 -8.57 6.56 -1.90
C VAL A 128 -8.93 6.18 -3.32
N THR A 129 -9.92 6.86 -3.90
CA THR A 129 -10.30 6.63 -5.29
C THR A 129 -9.13 6.92 -6.23
N ALA A 130 -8.44 8.05 -6.06
CA ALA A 130 -7.24 8.38 -6.82
C ALA A 130 -6.12 7.33 -6.66
N LEU A 131 -5.88 6.86 -5.43
CA LEU A 131 -4.90 5.82 -5.13
C LEU A 131 -5.21 4.50 -5.87
N LEU A 132 -6.46 4.05 -5.81
CA LEU A 132 -6.88 2.80 -6.45
C LEU A 132 -6.93 2.91 -7.97
N ILE A 133 -7.23 4.08 -8.54
CA ILE A 133 -7.08 4.32 -9.98
C ILE A 133 -5.62 4.13 -10.39
N ALA A 134 -4.68 4.71 -9.65
CA ALA A 134 -3.26 4.61 -9.96
C ALA A 134 -2.75 3.16 -9.90
N GLU A 135 -3.22 2.37 -8.93
CA GLU A 135 -2.91 0.94 -8.86
C GLU A 135 -3.58 0.15 -9.98
N SER A 136 -4.84 0.45 -10.30
CA SER A 136 -5.58 -0.21 -11.38
C SER A 136 -4.91 0.00 -12.74
N LYS A 137 -4.38 1.21 -13.00
CA LYS A 137 -3.69 1.53 -14.26
C LYS A 137 -2.46 0.66 -14.52
N LYS A 138 -1.80 0.14 -13.48
CA LYS A 138 -0.69 -0.80 -13.63
C LYS A 138 -1.18 -2.15 -14.19
N LEU A 139 -2.38 -2.57 -13.79
CA LEU A 139 -3.00 -3.83 -14.22
C LEU A 139 -3.71 -3.71 -15.57
N THR A 140 -4.27 -2.53 -15.88
CA THR A 140 -4.92 -2.28 -17.18
C THR A 140 -3.93 -1.90 -18.29
N PHE A 141 -2.62 -1.91 -18.01
CA PHE A 141 -1.57 -1.44 -18.93
C PHE A 141 -1.90 -0.05 -19.52
N TRP A 142 -2.31 0.87 -18.64
CA TRP A 142 -2.78 2.22 -19.02
C TRP A 142 -4.03 2.26 -19.89
N GLY A 143 -4.75 1.14 -20.00
CA GLY A 143 -6.05 1.04 -20.67
C GLY A 143 -7.14 1.88 -20.01
N LYS A 144 -8.22 2.11 -20.77
CA LYS A 144 -9.34 2.99 -20.37
C LYS A 144 -10.15 2.38 -19.23
N ILE A 145 -10.27 3.13 -18.13
CA ILE A 145 -11.20 2.84 -17.03
C ILE A 145 -12.39 3.79 -17.20
N GLU A 146 -13.57 3.26 -17.49
CA GLU A 146 -14.71 4.08 -17.91
C GLU A 146 -15.60 4.51 -16.75
N ASN A 147 -15.77 3.66 -15.74
CA ASN A 147 -16.72 3.91 -14.67
C ASN A 147 -16.07 3.62 -13.33
N ILE A 148 -15.98 4.66 -12.51
CA ILE A 148 -15.51 4.60 -11.14
C ILE A 148 -16.74 4.81 -10.27
N HIS A 149 -17.14 3.78 -9.54
CA HIS A 149 -18.26 3.86 -8.62
C HIS A 149 -17.73 4.06 -7.20
N PRO A 150 -17.82 5.29 -6.64
CA PRO A 150 -17.60 5.49 -5.22
C PRO A 150 -18.81 4.93 -4.49
N LYS A 151 -18.57 3.98 -3.57
CA LYS A 151 -19.57 3.17 -2.85
C LYS A 151 -19.93 1.90 -3.65
N LEU A 152 -19.48 0.75 -3.13
CA LEU A 152 -20.12 -0.53 -3.43
C LEU A 152 -21.59 -0.41 -3.02
N SER A 153 -22.48 -0.10 -3.96
CA SER A 153 -23.87 -0.54 -3.82
C SER A 153 -23.82 -2.05 -3.62
N LYS A 154 -24.72 -2.58 -2.79
CA LYS A 154 -24.84 -3.98 -2.34
C LYS A 154 -25.14 -4.96 -3.49
N GLU A 155 -24.40 -4.88 -4.57
CA GLU A 155 -24.69 -5.48 -5.87
C GLU A 155 -23.47 -6.25 -6.40
N TYR A 156 -22.68 -6.76 -5.46
CA TYR A 156 -21.88 -7.94 -5.70
C TYR A 156 -22.47 -9.07 -4.85
N PRO A 157 -22.83 -10.22 -5.43
CA PRO A 157 -23.17 -11.38 -4.61
C PRO A 157 -21.94 -11.68 -3.77
N GLU A 158 -22.09 -11.63 -2.44
CA GLU A 158 -21.15 -12.30 -1.56
C GLU A 158 -20.91 -13.71 -2.10
N PRO A 159 -19.68 -14.25 -2.03
CA PRO A 159 -19.43 -15.63 -2.41
C PRO A 159 -20.37 -16.51 -1.58
N LYS A 160 -21.44 -16.99 -2.21
CA LYS A 160 -22.34 -17.96 -1.60
C LYS A 160 -21.56 -19.26 -1.53
N GLY A 161 -21.01 -19.53 -0.35
CA GLY A 161 -20.66 -20.88 0.09
C GLY A 161 -21.92 -21.69 0.34
#